data_AF-A0A6G3UD77-F1
#
_entry.id   AF-A0A6G3UD77-F1
#
_cell.length_a   1.000
_cell.length_b   1.000
_cell.length_c   1.000
_cell.angle_alpha   90.00
_cell.angle_beta   90.00
_cell.angle_gamma   90.00
#
_symmetry.space_group_name_H-M   'P 1'
#
loop_
_entity.id
_entity.type
_entity.pdbx_description
1 polymer ?
#
loop_
_entity_poly.entity_id
_entity_poly.type
_entity_poly.pdbx_seq_one_letter_code
_entity_poly.pdbx_strand_id
1 'polypeptide(L)'
;AAEGLATIAAMAAAAPEVEVMAGGGVRLADIPALASAGVASVHLSAKARAPRRSGGAWVPLGAGGTSAELDTHFVTDPGVVAQARRALDLAG
;
A
#
# COMPACT_ATOMS: atom_id res chain seq x y z
N ALA A 1 1.83 6.70 6.13
CA ALA A 1 2.73 7.52 5.29
C ALA A 1 2.26 8.97 5.20
N ALA A 2 1.17 9.28 4.49
CA ALA A 2 0.77 10.66 4.17
C ALA A 2 0.65 11.58 5.39
N GLU A 3 -0.03 11.13 6.45
CA GLU A 3 -0.17 11.91 7.70
C GLU A 3 1.16 12.21 8.40
N GLY A 4 2.19 11.39 8.18
CA GLY A 4 3.53 11.53 8.76
C GLY A 4 4.56 12.14 7.82
N LEU A 5 4.14 12.79 6.72
CA LEU A 5 5.03 13.26 5.65
C LEU A 5 6.19 14.13 6.16
N ALA A 6 5.90 15.09 7.04
CA ALA A 6 6.93 15.99 7.58
C ALA A 6 8.02 15.24 8.38
N THR A 7 7.61 14.25 9.17
CA THR A 7 8.54 13.40 9.92
C THR A 7 9.38 12.54 8.98
N ILE A 8 8.76 11.98 7.93
CA ILE A 8 9.47 11.19 6.91
C ILE A 8 10.52 12.04 6.19
N ALA A 9 10.19 13.28 5.81
CA ALA A 9 11.14 14.21 5.20
C ALA A 9 12.31 14.54 6.14
N ALA A 10 12.02 14.77 7.42
CA ALA A 10 13.06 15.01 8.43
C ALA A 10 13.98 13.80 8.60
N MET A 11 13.44 12.58 8.58
CA MET A 11 14.23 11.34 8.63
C MET A 11 15.15 11.21 7.42
N ALA A 12 14.63 11.43 6.21
CA ALA A 12 15.41 11.36 4.97
C ALA A 12 16.55 12.40 4.93
N ALA A 13 16.31 13.60 5.48
CA ALA A 13 17.33 14.64 5.54
C ALA A 13 18.39 14.41 6.64
N ALA A 14 18.04 13.71 7.73
CA ALA A 14 18.91 13.57 8.89
C ALA A 14 20.08 12.60 8.66
N ALA A 15 19.93 11.60 7.79
CA ALA A 15 20.96 10.62 7.47
C ALA A 15 20.87 10.26 5.97
N PRO A 16 21.43 11.09 5.07
CA PRO A 16 21.35 10.90 3.62
C PRO A 16 21.93 9.57 3.12
N GLU A 17 22.79 8.94 3.91
CA GLU A 17 23.37 7.61 3.65
C GLU A 17 22.41 6.46 3.95
N VAL A 18 21.30 6.71 4.64
CA VAL A 18 20.28 5.71 5.01
C VAL A 18 19.06 5.87 4.12
N GLU A 19 18.71 4.80 3.40
CA GLU A 19 17.50 4.79 2.58
C GLU A 19 16.24 4.71 3.44
N VAL A 20 15.41 5.76 3.35
CA VAL A 20 14.08 5.79 3.98
C VAL A 20 13.03 5.26 3.00
N MET A 21 12.25 4.25 3.42
CA MET A 21 11.11 3.73 2.67
C MET A 21 9.79 4.16 3.34
N ALA A 22 8.94 4.88 2.61
CA ALA A 22 7.63 5.28 3.13
C ALA A 22 6.59 4.16 3.04
N GLY A 23 6.00 3.79 4.18
CA GLY A 23 4.96 2.76 4.26
C GLY A 23 3.74 3.15 5.11
N GLY A 24 2.75 2.26 5.13
CA GLY A 24 1.52 2.41 5.92
C GLY A 24 0.44 3.23 5.21
N GLY A 25 -0.49 2.53 4.55
CA GLY A 25 -1.66 3.14 3.92
C GLY A 25 -1.40 3.99 2.67
N VAL A 26 -0.19 3.91 2.08
CA VAL A 26 0.17 4.65 0.86
C VAL A 26 -0.87 4.44 -0.23
N ARG A 27 -1.33 5.53 -0.84
CA ARG A 27 -2.18 5.56 -2.03
C ARG A 27 -1.40 6.13 -3.21
N LEU A 28 -1.90 5.90 -4.43
CA LEU A 28 -1.28 6.40 -5.66
C LEU A 28 -1.09 7.93 -5.64
N ALA A 29 -2.06 8.66 -5.09
CA ALA A 29 -2.03 10.11 -4.99
C ALA A 29 -0.96 10.64 -4.02
N ASP A 30 -0.47 9.81 -3.09
CA ASP A 30 0.53 10.21 -2.09
C ASP A 30 1.95 10.14 -2.66
N ILE A 31 2.16 9.36 -3.73
CA ILE A 31 3.49 9.03 -4.28
C ILE A 31 4.29 10.29 -4.65
N PRO A 32 3.74 11.30 -5.36
CA PRO A 32 4.51 12.49 -5.72
C PRO A 32 5.03 13.26 -4.49
N ALA A 33 4.21 13.40 -3.45
CA ALA A 33 4.59 14.10 -2.23
C ALA A 33 5.65 13.31 -1.44
N LEU A 34 5.52 11.99 -1.37
CA LEU A 34 6.50 11.12 -0.71
C LEU A 34 7.84 11.11 -1.44
N ALA A 35 7.84 11.05 -2.78
CA ALA A 35 9.05 11.15 -3.59
C ALA A 35 9.75 12.50 -3.37
N SER A 36 8.99 13.60 -3.37
CA SER A 36 9.50 14.95 -3.10
C SER A 36 10.06 15.11 -1.68
N ALA A 37 9.64 14.27 -0.73
CA ALA A 37 10.16 14.23 0.62
C ALA A 37 11.54 13.53 0.73
N GLY A 38 12.09 13.02 -0.37
CA GLY A 38 13.43 12.42 -0.40
C GLY A 38 13.47 10.95 -0.01
N VAL A 39 12.33 10.25 0.01
CA VAL A 39 12.31 8.81 0.28
C VAL A 39 12.92 8.04 -0.89
N ALA A 40 13.69 7.00 -0.60
CA ALA A 40 14.29 6.15 -1.64
C ALA A 40 13.25 5.21 -2.28
N SER A 41 12.20 4.84 -1.54
CA SER A 41 11.19 3.90 -2.01
C SER A 41 9.85 4.05 -1.27
N VAL A 42 8.80 3.45 -1.83
CA VAL A 42 7.46 3.36 -1.22
C VAL A 42 7.03 1.91 -1.05
N HIS A 43 6.44 1.60 0.10
CA HIS A 43 5.88 0.29 0.41
C HIS A 43 4.35 0.31 0.28
N LEU A 44 3.86 -0.20 -0.84
CA LEU A 44 2.44 -0.20 -1.21
C LEU A 44 1.84 -1.61 -1.12
N SER A 45 0.72 -1.75 -0.40
CA SER A 45 0.04 -3.05 -0.28
C SER A 45 -0.73 -3.47 -1.53
N ALA A 46 -1.20 -2.52 -2.33
CA ALA A 46 -1.96 -2.72 -3.57
C ALA A 46 -3.06 -3.80 -3.46
N LYS A 47 -3.69 -3.92 -2.28
CA LYS A 47 -4.64 -5.00 -2.00
C LYS A 47 -5.96 -4.77 -2.72
N ALA A 48 -6.37 -5.75 -3.51
CA ALA A 48 -7.73 -5.92 -4.00
C ALA A 48 -8.38 -7.14 -3.32
N ARG A 49 -9.69 -7.04 -3.08
CA ARG A 49 -10.48 -8.15 -2.56
C ARG A 49 -10.64 -9.18 -3.68
N ALA A 50 -10.28 -10.44 -3.45
CA ALA A 50 -10.50 -11.49 -4.43
C ALA A 50 -12.00 -11.76 -4.61
N PRO A 51 -12.44 -12.22 -5.81
CA PRO A 51 -13.78 -12.71 -5.99
C PRO A 51 -14.11 -13.78 -4.94
N ARG A 52 -15.30 -13.69 -4.37
CA ARG A 52 -15.78 -14.71 -3.44
C ARG A 52 -15.78 -16.07 -4.12
N ARG A 53 -15.33 -17.09 -3.40
CA ARG A 53 -15.44 -18.48 -3.86
C ARG A 53 -16.91 -18.91 -3.75
N SER A 54 -17.50 -19.36 -4.86
CA SER A 54 -18.87 -19.90 -4.84
C SER A 54 -18.84 -21.41 -4.51
N GLY A 55 -19.77 -21.84 -3.66
CA GLY A 55 -19.99 -23.26 -3.32
C GLY A 55 -19.63 -23.64 -1.88
N GLY A 56 -20.30 -24.67 -1.37
CA GLY A 56 -20.11 -25.21 -0.01
C GLY A 56 -20.92 -24.48 1.07
N ALA A 57 -21.10 -25.15 2.20
CA ALA A 57 -21.57 -24.51 3.42
C ALA A 57 -20.43 -23.68 4.01
N TRP A 58 -20.72 -22.42 4.36
CA TRP A 58 -19.74 -21.55 5.00
C TRP A 58 -19.57 -21.95 6.47
N VAL A 59 -18.32 -22.01 6.93
CA VAL A 59 -17.96 -22.23 8.33
C VAL A 59 -16.95 -21.15 8.73
N PRO A 60 -17.22 -20.33 9.75
CA PRO A 60 -16.27 -19.30 10.19
C PRO A 60 -15.03 -19.94 10.82
N LEU A 61 -13.86 -19.71 10.22
CA LEU A 61 -12.58 -20.23 10.70
C LEU A 61 -11.77 -19.20 11.52
N GLY A 62 -12.30 -18.00 11.77
CA GLY A 62 -11.61 -16.97 12.54
C GLY A 62 -12.45 -15.71 12.77
N ALA A 63 -11.95 -14.82 13.64
CA ALA A 63 -12.70 -13.68 14.17
C ALA A 63 -13.07 -12.58 13.15
N GLY A 64 -12.51 -12.62 11.93
CA GLY A 64 -12.73 -11.58 10.92
C GLY A 64 -13.90 -11.85 9.95
N GLY A 65 -14.40 -13.08 9.87
CA GLY A 65 -15.50 -13.45 8.98
C GLY A 65 -16.85 -13.32 9.68
N THR A 66 -17.53 -12.18 9.53
CA THR A 66 -18.87 -11.98 10.11
C THR A 66 -19.99 -12.52 9.22
N SER A 67 -19.68 -12.86 7.96
CA SER A 67 -20.61 -13.51 7.04
C SER A 67 -19.88 -14.25 5.91
N ALA A 68 -20.59 -15.20 5.29
CA ALA A 68 -20.13 -15.87 4.07
C ALA A 68 -19.89 -14.91 2.89
N GLU A 69 -20.52 -13.73 2.91
CA GLU A 69 -20.39 -12.71 1.87
C GLU A 69 -19.07 -11.94 1.99
N LEU A 70 -18.59 -11.76 3.22
CA LEU A 70 -17.35 -11.06 3.51
C LEU A 70 -16.13 -12.01 3.55
N ASP A 71 -16.37 -13.32 3.49
CA ASP A 71 -15.34 -14.36 3.49
C ASP A 71 -14.60 -14.45 2.16
N THR A 72 -13.46 -13.79 2.12
CA THR A 72 -12.56 -13.76 0.97
C THR A 72 -11.15 -13.38 1.44
N HIS A 73 -10.19 -13.52 0.54
CA HIS A 73 -8.80 -13.14 0.75
C HIS A 73 -8.47 -11.88 -0.05
N PHE A 74 -7.30 -11.31 0.21
CA PHE A 74 -6.75 -10.21 -0.58
C PHE A 74 -5.69 -10.73 -1.53
N VAL A 75 -5.69 -10.17 -2.73
CA VAL A 75 -4.65 -10.37 -3.74
C VAL A 75 -4.01 -9.02 -4.05
N THR A 76 -2.76 -9.04 -4.51
CA THR A 76 -2.12 -7.84 -5.05
C THR A 76 -2.71 -7.54 -6.42
N ASP A 77 -3.22 -6.32 -6.59
CA ASP A 77 -3.76 -5.85 -7.86
C ASP A 77 -2.60 -5.41 -8.79
N PRO A 78 -2.35 -6.11 -9.91
CA PRO A 78 -1.27 -5.76 -10.82
C PRO A 78 -1.49 -4.40 -11.50
N GLY A 79 -2.74 -3.97 -11.69
CA GLY A 79 -3.08 -2.68 -12.25
C GLY A 79 -2.73 -1.52 -11.31
N VAL A 80 -2.94 -1.70 -10.00
CA VAL A 80 -2.51 -0.72 -8.98
C VAL A 80 -0.99 -0.66 -8.91
N VAL A 81 -0.30 -1.81 -8.96
CA VAL A 81 1.17 -1.86 -9.00
C VAL A 81 1.72 -1.12 -10.23
N ALA A 82 1.17 -1.38 -11.42
CA ALA A 82 1.59 -0.71 -12.65
C ALA A 82 1.34 0.81 -12.60
N GLN A 83 0.24 1.25 -11.99
CA GLN A 83 -0.03 2.68 -11.76
C GLN A 83 0.97 3.30 -10.78
N ALA A 84 1.31 2.61 -9.70
CA ALA A 84 2.29 3.08 -8.74
C ALA A 84 3.68 3.24 -9.38
N ARG A 85 4.09 2.29 -10.22
CA ARG A 85 5.33 2.41 -11.00
C ARG A 85 5.33 3.66 -11.88
N ARG A 86 4.25 3.89 -12.65
CA ARG A 86 4.12 5.10 -13.47
C ARG A 86 4.16 6.38 -12.63
N ALA A 87 3.53 6.39 -11.46
CA ALA A 87 3.55 7.56 -10.58
C ALA A 87 4.97 7.86 -10.07
N LEU A 88 5.79 6.84 -9.79
CA LEU A 88 7.19 7.01 -9.44
C LEU A 88 8.02 7.50 -10.63
N ASP A 89 7.79 6.96 -11.83
CA ASP A 89 8.49 7.40 -13.07
C ASP A 89 8.20 8.86 -13.44
N LEU A 90 7.03 9.39 -13.05
CA LEU A 90 6.67 10.79 -13.27
C LEU A 90 7.18 11.72 -12.16
N ALA A 91 7.53 11.17 -11.00
CA ALA A 91 8.01 11.93 -9.85
C ALA A 91 9.54 12.10 -9.81
N GLY A 92 10.27 11.42 -10.70
CA GLY A 92 11.73 11.47 -10.81
C GLY A 92 12.21 11.28 -12.24
#